data_AF-A0A6C0AI96-F1
#
_entry.id   AF-A0A6C0AI96-F1
#
_cell.length_a   1.000
_cell.length_b   1.000
_cell.length_c   1.000
_cell.angle_alpha   90.00
_cell.angle_beta   90.00
_cell.angle_gamma   90.00
#
_symmetry.space_group_name_H-M   'P 1'
#
loop_
_entity.id
_entity.type
_entity.pdbx_description
1 polymer ?
#
loop_
_entity_poly.entity_id
_entity_poly.type
_entity_poly.pdbx_seq_one_letter_code
_entity_poly.pdbx_strand_id
1 'polypeptide(L)'
;MNNKAYDYNGFIVSPSQPVKGLRTVKKILSIDSADRDTSKYYTNGDFVVYLPRQYQNVVGIRVMSGEFPPIKANTSPGALTHPSTAGPNTNATTYSGDTAITALTYYFLLDVEGLNYSDETVVGASRSTYRDGFLAKIPAVLNGSFIEYNDHSAQENKTRFSPALGTLDRLHIRVRTHAQQGNSGFMYWTSDGAYAASGNRTAEFTICLEIEMLENGFDDFSSFETRIHN
;
A
#
# COMPACT_ATOMS: atom_id res chain seq x y z
N MET A 1 -25.29 42.32 -23.47
CA MET A 1 -25.51 41.85 -24.85
C MET A 1 -25.08 40.39 -24.90
N ASN A 2 -26.02 39.45 -25.04
CA ASN A 2 -25.70 38.01 -25.10
C ASN A 2 -25.16 37.67 -26.50
N ASN A 3 -23.88 37.33 -26.57
CA ASN A 3 -23.24 36.85 -27.80
C ASN A 3 -23.69 35.40 -28.04
N LYS A 4 -24.69 35.19 -28.91
CA LYS A 4 -25.18 33.85 -29.26
C LYS A 4 -24.25 33.25 -30.32
N ALA A 5 -23.64 32.11 -30.00
CA ALA A 5 -22.87 31.33 -30.95
C ALA A 5 -23.80 30.40 -31.75
N TYR A 6 -23.50 30.22 -33.04
CA TYR A 6 -24.25 29.36 -33.95
C TYR A 6 -23.31 28.32 -34.56
N ASP A 7 -23.79 27.10 -34.80
CA ASP A 7 -23.03 26.08 -35.54
C ASP A 7 -23.06 26.33 -37.06
N TYR A 8 -22.40 25.45 -37.84
CA TYR A 8 -22.33 25.57 -39.30
C TYR A 8 -23.69 25.43 -40.01
N ASN A 9 -24.72 24.92 -39.31
CA ASN A 9 -26.09 24.77 -39.79
C ASN A 9 -27.03 25.87 -39.25
N GLY A 10 -26.53 26.84 -38.49
CA GLY A 10 -27.32 27.94 -37.94
C GLY A 10 -28.10 27.59 -36.67
N PHE A 11 -27.79 26.47 -36.00
CA PHE A 11 -28.39 26.13 -34.70
C PHE A 11 -27.71 26.92 -33.58
N ILE A 12 -28.51 27.41 -32.62
CA ILE A 12 -27.98 28.04 -31.41
C ILE A 12 -27.22 26.99 -30.62
N VAL A 13 -25.92 27.22 -30.43
CA VAL A 13 -25.07 26.40 -29.56
C VAL A 13 -24.75 27.20 -28.31
N SER A 14 -24.95 26.57 -27.15
CA SER A 14 -24.44 27.09 -25.88
C SER A 14 -23.16 26.33 -25.58
N PRO A 15 -22.01 27.01 -25.42
CA PRO A 15 -20.81 26.34 -24.92
C PRO A 15 -21.11 25.77 -23.54
N SER A 16 -20.75 24.52 -23.30
CA SER A 16 -20.74 24.00 -21.93
C SER A 16 -19.77 24.83 -21.10
N GLN A 17 -20.15 25.13 -19.85
CA GLN A 17 -19.26 25.81 -18.91
C GLN A 17 -18.82 24.83 -17.84
N PRO A 18 -17.52 24.83 -17.49
CA PRO A 18 -17.03 23.99 -16.42
C PRO A 18 -17.75 24.30 -15.10
N VAL A 19 -18.37 23.29 -14.50
CA VAL A 19 -19.05 23.39 -13.20
C VAL A 19 -18.09 22.92 -12.11
N LYS A 20 -18.00 23.68 -11.02
CA LYS A 20 -17.23 23.25 -9.85
C LYS A 20 -17.92 22.06 -9.20
N GLY A 21 -17.20 20.96 -9.04
CA GLY A 21 -17.69 19.74 -8.45
C GLY A 21 -16.61 19.01 -7.65
N LEU A 22 -17.06 18.09 -6.82
CA LEU A 22 -16.18 17.16 -6.13
C LEU A 22 -15.82 16.04 -7.11
N ARG A 23 -14.53 15.85 -7.38
CA ARG A 23 -14.05 14.81 -8.29
C ARG A 23 -13.04 13.91 -7.60
N THR A 24 -12.97 12.66 -8.06
CA THR A 24 -11.94 11.72 -7.61
C THR A 24 -10.65 11.96 -8.37
N VAL A 25 -9.54 12.14 -7.65
CA VAL A 25 -8.19 12.21 -8.20
C VAL A 25 -7.37 11.07 -7.66
N LYS A 26 -6.69 10.35 -8.55
CA LYS A 26 -5.78 9.26 -8.21
C LYS A 26 -4.34 9.75 -8.25
N LYS A 27 -3.56 9.33 -7.26
CA LYS A 27 -2.12 9.59 -7.20
C LYS A 27 -1.39 8.30 -6.95
N ILE A 28 -0.32 8.11 -7.70
CA ILE A 28 0.58 6.98 -7.53
C ILE A 28 1.70 7.40 -6.59
N LEU A 29 1.96 6.57 -5.59
CA LEU A 29 3.03 6.74 -4.63
C LEU A 29 3.88 5.46 -4.64
N SER A 30 5.14 5.59 -5.03
CA SER A 30 6.14 4.54 -4.84
C SER A 30 6.74 4.69 -3.45
N ILE A 31 6.89 3.59 -2.73
CA ILE A 31 7.48 3.52 -1.39
C ILE A 31 8.58 2.48 -1.45
N ASP A 32 9.81 2.90 -1.18
CA ASP A 32 10.97 2.03 -1.01
C ASP A 32 11.25 1.87 0.48
N SER A 33 11.42 0.63 0.95
CA SER A 33 11.76 0.38 2.35
C SER A 33 13.14 0.91 2.75
N ALA A 34 14.01 1.20 1.77
CA ALA A 34 15.30 1.86 1.97
C ALA A 34 15.17 3.29 2.52
N ASP A 35 14.05 3.98 2.24
CA ASP A 35 13.82 5.37 2.65
C ASP A 35 13.45 5.52 4.14
N ARG A 36 13.40 4.40 4.88
CA ARG A 36 13.13 4.42 6.32
C ARG A 36 14.24 5.14 7.10
N ASP A 37 13.86 5.75 8.21
CA ASP A 37 14.82 6.25 9.20
C ASP A 37 15.47 5.07 9.94
N THR A 38 16.63 4.59 9.45
CA THR A 38 17.31 3.41 9.99
C THR A 38 17.82 3.56 11.43
N SER A 39 17.87 4.79 11.94
CA SER A 39 18.17 5.05 13.35
C SER A 39 17.01 4.69 14.28
N LYS A 40 15.77 4.80 13.77
CA LYS A 40 14.53 4.47 14.48
C LYS A 40 13.99 3.09 14.12
N TYR A 41 14.06 2.74 12.84
CA TYR A 41 13.52 1.50 12.27
C TYR A 41 14.65 0.67 11.68
N TYR A 42 15.15 -0.26 12.48
CA TYR A 42 16.40 -0.95 12.15
C TYR A 42 16.27 -1.84 10.91
N THR A 43 15.21 -2.62 10.80
CA THR A 43 14.89 -3.49 9.66
C THR A 43 13.77 -2.89 8.81
N ASN A 44 13.53 -3.45 7.63
CA ASN A 44 12.42 -3.05 6.75
C ASN A 44 11.08 -3.71 7.10
N GLY A 45 10.97 -4.41 8.23
CA GLY A 45 9.76 -5.15 8.56
C GLY A 45 8.64 -4.34 9.21
N ASP A 46 9.00 -3.25 9.89
CA ASP A 46 8.09 -2.41 10.67
C ASP A 46 8.64 -0.98 10.73
N PHE A 47 8.14 -0.08 9.90
CA PHE A 47 8.75 1.24 9.72
C PHE A 47 7.76 2.32 9.31
N VAL A 48 8.12 3.58 9.56
CA VAL A 48 7.36 4.73 9.12
C VAL A 48 8.06 5.45 7.98
N VAL A 49 7.30 5.77 6.93
CA VAL A 49 7.71 6.67 5.85
C VAL A 49 6.89 7.95 5.88
N TYR A 50 7.56 9.08 5.61
CA TYR A 50 6.92 10.38 5.48
C TYR A 50 6.54 10.61 4.03
N LEU A 51 5.31 11.05 3.80
CA LEU A 51 4.81 11.28 2.46
C LEU A 51 5.34 12.60 1.91
N PRO A 52 5.57 12.70 0.58
CA PRO A 52 6.10 13.92 -0.05
C PRO A 52 5.15 15.12 0.09
N ARG A 53 3.89 14.86 0.43
CA ARG A 53 2.86 15.86 0.75
C ARG A 53 1.78 15.21 1.59
N GLN A 54 0.99 16.05 2.25
CA GLN A 54 -0.23 15.60 2.89
C GLN A 54 -1.30 15.33 1.81
N TYR A 55 -1.82 14.11 1.78
CA TYR A 55 -3.01 13.76 1.00
C TYR A 55 -4.24 13.98 1.88
N GLN A 56 -5.32 14.51 1.31
CA GLN A 56 -6.53 14.87 2.05
C GLN A 56 -7.76 14.26 1.39
N ASN A 57 -8.81 14.03 2.17
CA ASN A 57 -10.07 13.45 1.71
C ASN A 57 -9.85 12.14 0.94
N VAL A 58 -9.02 11.26 1.48
CA VAL A 58 -8.70 9.97 0.85
C VAL A 58 -9.93 9.07 0.94
N VAL A 59 -10.46 8.66 -0.20
CA VAL A 59 -11.63 7.78 -0.33
C VAL A 59 -11.29 6.37 -0.74
N GLY A 60 -10.04 6.11 -1.13
CA GLY A 60 -9.61 4.76 -1.41
C GLY A 60 -8.10 4.64 -1.47
N ILE A 61 -7.65 3.43 -1.23
CA ILE A 61 -6.26 3.05 -1.39
C ILE A 61 -6.20 1.69 -2.05
N ARG A 62 -5.22 1.50 -2.93
CA ARG A 62 -4.99 0.25 -3.65
C ARG A 62 -3.50 -0.03 -3.70
N VAL A 63 -3.11 -1.24 -3.35
CA VAL A 63 -1.74 -1.72 -3.63
C VAL A 63 -1.73 -2.18 -5.08
N MET A 64 -1.04 -1.42 -5.94
CA MET A 64 -0.98 -1.71 -7.37
C MET A 64 0.04 -2.79 -7.68
N SER A 65 1.25 -2.60 -7.13
CA SER A 65 2.34 -3.53 -7.32
C SER A 65 3.28 -3.53 -6.13
N GLY A 66 4.13 -4.55 -6.07
CA GLY A 66 5.22 -4.61 -5.12
C GLY A 66 6.28 -5.60 -5.56
N GLU A 67 7.53 -5.31 -5.21
CA GLU A 67 8.70 -6.11 -5.50
C GLU A 67 9.39 -6.41 -4.17
N PHE A 68 9.46 -7.69 -3.80
CA PHE A 68 10.02 -8.13 -2.53
C PHE A 68 11.16 -9.12 -2.73
N PRO A 69 12.17 -9.15 -1.87
CA PRO A 69 13.18 -10.20 -1.92
C PRO A 69 12.56 -11.60 -1.65
N PRO A 70 13.25 -12.68 -2.02
CA PRO A 70 12.76 -14.05 -1.77
C PRO A 70 12.46 -14.31 -0.29
N ILE A 71 11.39 -15.06 0.01
CA ILE A 71 11.08 -15.49 1.39
C ILE A 71 12.12 -16.47 1.91
N LYS A 72 12.47 -17.49 1.12
CA LYS A 72 13.50 -18.47 1.50
C LYS A 72 14.84 -18.09 0.86
N ALA A 73 15.88 -18.11 1.68
CA ALA A 73 17.26 -18.10 1.19
C ALA A 73 17.54 -19.40 0.43
N ASN A 74 17.43 -19.39 -0.90
CA ASN A 74 17.94 -20.47 -1.74
C ASN A 74 19.42 -20.24 -2.10
N THR A 75 19.82 -18.97 -2.28
CA THR A 75 21.22 -18.51 -2.47
C THR A 75 21.45 -17.09 -1.91
N SER A 76 20.55 -16.62 -1.03
CA SER A 76 20.36 -15.22 -0.58
C SER A 76 19.71 -14.29 -1.63
N PRO A 77 18.92 -13.25 -1.25
CA PRO A 77 18.39 -12.85 0.08
C PRO A 77 17.37 -13.81 0.73
N GLY A 78 16.96 -13.54 1.98
CA GLY A 78 15.93 -14.33 2.70
C GLY A 78 15.19 -13.55 3.80
N ALA A 79 13.98 -14.00 4.15
CA ALA A 79 13.12 -13.37 5.15
C ALA A 79 13.21 -14.03 6.53
N LEU A 80 13.04 -13.23 7.58
CA LEU A 80 12.97 -13.65 8.97
C LEU A 80 11.75 -13.06 9.65
N THR A 81 11.33 -13.67 10.76
CA THR A 81 10.27 -13.16 11.65
C THR A 81 10.86 -12.73 12.99
N HIS A 82 10.48 -11.53 13.41
CA HIS A 82 10.78 -10.96 14.72
C HIS A 82 9.49 -10.91 15.56
N PRO A 83 9.45 -11.52 16.76
CA PRO A 83 8.31 -11.41 17.65
C PRO A 83 8.37 -10.11 18.46
N SER A 84 7.23 -9.42 18.62
CA SER A 84 7.15 -8.19 19.43
C SER A 84 7.55 -8.39 20.90
N THR A 85 7.52 -9.64 21.39
CA THR A 85 8.01 -9.99 22.74
C THR A 85 9.53 -9.94 22.87
N ALA A 86 10.28 -9.99 21.76
CA ALA A 86 11.74 -9.82 21.74
C ALA A 86 12.17 -8.35 21.63
N GLY A 87 11.23 -7.43 21.39
CA GLY A 87 11.45 -5.99 21.40
C GLY A 87 10.86 -5.27 20.18
N PRO A 88 10.99 -3.94 20.13
CA PRO A 88 10.59 -3.14 18.98
C PRO A 88 11.62 -3.22 17.84
N ASN A 89 11.29 -2.72 16.64
CA ASN A 89 12.24 -2.68 15.51
C ASN A 89 13.29 -1.56 15.66
N THR A 90 14.26 -1.69 16.58
CA THR A 90 15.28 -0.66 16.85
C THR A 90 16.69 -1.25 16.86
N ASN A 91 17.71 -0.40 16.69
CA ASN A 91 19.11 -0.84 16.70
C ASN A 91 19.56 -1.42 18.07
N ALA A 92 18.84 -1.12 19.15
CA ALA A 92 19.12 -1.69 20.47
C ALA A 92 18.50 -3.08 20.67
N THR A 93 17.63 -3.52 19.77
CA THR A 93 16.94 -4.80 19.87
C THR A 93 17.85 -5.96 19.48
N THR A 94 17.69 -7.10 20.15
CA THR A 94 18.45 -8.31 19.84
C THR A 94 17.67 -9.16 18.82
N TYR A 95 18.27 -9.39 17.66
CA TYR A 95 17.68 -10.15 16.55
C TYR A 95 18.18 -11.61 16.44
N SER A 96 19.11 -12.03 17.31
CA SER A 96 19.74 -13.35 17.22
C SER A 96 18.81 -14.54 17.51
N GLY A 97 17.58 -14.28 17.98
CA GLY A 97 16.53 -15.29 18.18
C GLY A 97 15.47 -15.34 17.07
N ASP A 98 15.64 -14.55 16.02
CA ASP A 98 14.64 -14.44 14.96
C ASP A 98 14.62 -15.68 14.08
N THR A 99 13.42 -16.02 13.59
CA THR A 99 13.21 -17.29 12.89
C THR A 99 13.16 -17.05 11.38
N ALA A 100 14.06 -17.70 10.65
CA ALA A 100 14.06 -17.70 9.19
C ALA A 100 12.78 -18.34 8.65
N ILE A 101 12.19 -17.72 7.62
CA ILE A 101 10.96 -18.20 7.02
C ILE A 101 11.27 -19.32 6.02
N THR A 102 10.48 -20.39 6.09
CA THR A 102 10.63 -21.56 5.22
C THR A 102 9.82 -21.44 3.93
N ALA A 103 10.17 -22.22 2.90
CA ALA A 103 9.49 -22.25 1.61
C ALA A 103 8.01 -22.69 1.64
N LEU A 104 7.48 -23.10 2.81
CA LEU A 104 6.07 -23.44 2.97
C LEU A 104 5.18 -22.21 3.19
N THR A 105 5.77 -21.02 3.32
CA THR A 105 5.01 -19.78 3.45
C THR A 105 4.49 -19.35 2.09
N TYR A 106 3.19 -19.50 1.86
CA TYR A 106 2.55 -19.19 0.57
C TYR A 106 2.21 -17.72 0.37
N TYR A 107 2.15 -16.93 1.46
CA TYR A 107 1.83 -15.53 1.42
C TYR A 107 2.31 -14.82 2.69
N PHE A 108 2.39 -13.51 2.61
CA PHE A 108 2.53 -12.62 3.75
C PHE A 108 1.53 -11.46 3.62
N LEU A 109 1.39 -10.70 4.70
CA LEU A 109 0.43 -9.61 4.81
C LEU A 109 1.19 -8.29 4.91
N LEU A 110 0.69 -7.30 4.19
CA LEU A 110 1.06 -5.90 4.32
C LEU A 110 -0.01 -5.21 5.17
N ASP A 111 0.41 -4.71 6.31
CA ASP A 111 -0.35 -3.94 7.27
C ASP A 111 0.09 -2.48 7.15
N VAL A 112 -0.88 -1.58 7.02
CA VAL A 112 -0.63 -0.14 7.02
C VAL A 112 -1.58 0.50 8.02
N GLU A 113 -1.02 1.02 9.10
CA GLU A 113 -1.80 1.50 10.25
C GLU A 113 -2.81 2.56 9.82
N GLY A 114 -4.08 2.34 10.19
CA GLY A 114 -5.19 3.23 9.84
C GLY A 114 -5.74 3.07 8.42
N LEU A 115 -5.13 2.24 7.57
CA LEU A 115 -5.57 1.98 6.19
C LEU A 115 -6.01 0.53 5.92
N ASN A 116 -5.82 -0.36 6.90
CA ASN A 116 -6.33 -1.73 6.84
C ASN A 116 -7.85 -1.77 6.74
N TYR A 117 -8.36 -2.73 5.97
CA TYR A 117 -9.81 -2.92 5.77
C TYR A 117 -10.18 -4.36 5.42
N SER A 118 -9.23 -5.28 5.61
CA SER A 118 -9.44 -6.72 5.41
C SER A 118 -9.49 -7.41 6.77
N ASP A 119 -10.54 -8.18 7.00
CA ASP A 119 -10.68 -9.02 8.18
C ASP A 119 -9.76 -10.25 8.09
N GLU A 120 -9.29 -10.72 9.23
CA GLU A 120 -8.39 -11.86 9.34
C GLU A 120 -8.96 -12.92 10.30
N THR A 121 -8.88 -14.20 9.93
CA THR A 121 -9.24 -15.31 10.82
C THR A 121 -8.08 -15.67 11.73
N VAL A 122 -8.33 -15.97 13.01
CA VAL A 122 -7.26 -16.32 13.95
C VAL A 122 -6.61 -17.69 13.66
N VAL A 123 -5.31 -17.78 13.87
CA VAL A 123 -4.56 -19.06 13.81
C VAL A 123 -5.04 -20.02 14.90
N GLY A 124 -5.03 -21.33 14.60
CA GLY A 124 -5.33 -22.37 15.60
C GLY A 124 -6.81 -22.59 15.87
N ALA A 125 -7.69 -22.30 14.89
CA ALA A 125 -9.12 -22.62 14.93
C ALA A 125 -9.91 -22.00 16.10
N SER A 126 -9.46 -20.86 16.61
CA SER A 126 -10.18 -20.08 17.63
C SER A 126 -11.18 -19.10 17.01
N ARG A 127 -12.00 -18.44 17.84
CA ARG A 127 -12.87 -17.35 17.36
C ARG A 127 -12.02 -16.13 17.04
N SER A 128 -12.14 -15.60 15.82
CA SER A 128 -11.37 -14.41 15.42
C SER A 128 -11.99 -13.12 15.94
N THR A 129 -11.13 -12.17 16.31
CA THR A 129 -11.47 -10.79 16.66
C THR A 129 -10.71 -9.77 15.80
N TYR A 130 -9.95 -10.22 14.80
CA TYR A 130 -9.09 -9.37 13.97
C TYR A 130 -9.88 -8.78 12.80
N ARG A 131 -10.60 -7.71 13.09
CA ARG A 131 -11.22 -6.85 12.07
C ARG A 131 -10.20 -5.85 11.56
N ASP A 132 -10.28 -5.51 10.28
CA ASP A 132 -9.38 -4.52 9.64
C ASP A 132 -7.89 -4.80 9.97
N GLY A 133 -7.48 -6.06 9.84
CA GLY A 133 -6.18 -6.55 10.30
C GLY A 133 -5.03 -6.29 9.34
N PHE A 134 -5.30 -6.16 8.04
CA PHE A 134 -4.28 -5.90 7.02
C PHE A 134 -4.85 -5.11 5.83
N LEU A 135 -3.96 -4.51 5.05
CA LEU A 135 -4.27 -3.79 3.83
C LEU A 135 -4.22 -4.72 2.61
N ALA A 136 -3.15 -5.52 2.51
CA ALA A 136 -2.96 -6.40 1.36
C ALA A 136 -2.40 -7.77 1.73
N LYS A 137 -2.82 -8.78 0.97
CA LYS A 137 -2.22 -10.12 0.97
C LYS A 137 -1.34 -10.29 -0.25
N ILE A 138 -0.07 -10.60 -0.02
CA ILE A 138 0.94 -10.78 -1.05
C ILE A 138 1.28 -12.26 -1.19
N PRO A 139 1.01 -12.89 -2.35
CA PRO A 139 1.47 -14.25 -2.62
C PRO A 139 3.01 -14.30 -2.60
N ALA A 140 3.58 -15.25 -1.88
CA ALA A 140 5.02 -15.47 -1.82
C ALA A 140 5.51 -16.34 -2.99
N VAL A 141 5.06 -16.01 -4.21
CA VAL A 141 5.44 -16.73 -5.43
C VAL A 141 6.65 -16.04 -6.04
N LEU A 142 7.74 -16.78 -6.20
CA LEU A 142 8.96 -16.26 -6.78
C LEU A 142 8.82 -16.10 -8.30
N ASN A 143 9.08 -14.91 -8.81
CA ASN A 143 9.26 -14.62 -10.23
C ASN A 143 10.74 -14.33 -10.48
N GLY A 144 11.49 -15.34 -10.93
CA GLY A 144 12.94 -15.23 -11.09
C GLY A 144 13.67 -15.12 -9.74
N SER A 145 14.19 -13.92 -9.42
CA SER A 145 14.97 -13.66 -8.20
C SER A 145 14.24 -12.83 -7.13
N PHE A 146 13.00 -12.45 -7.38
CA PHE A 146 12.19 -11.64 -6.46
C PHE A 146 10.74 -12.10 -6.48
N ILE A 147 9.96 -11.65 -5.51
CA ILE A 147 8.52 -11.86 -5.46
C ILE A 147 7.88 -10.62 -6.08
N GLU A 148 7.09 -10.86 -7.12
CA GLU A 148 6.33 -9.82 -7.79
C GLU A 148 4.87 -9.92 -7.34
N TYR A 149 4.34 -8.79 -6.89
CA TYR A 149 2.91 -8.59 -6.75
C TYR A 149 2.45 -7.60 -7.80
N ASN A 150 1.39 -7.97 -8.52
CA ASN A 150 0.65 -7.12 -9.43
C ASN A 150 -0.82 -7.43 -9.23
N ASP A 151 -1.62 -6.42 -8.97
CA ASP A 151 -3.04 -6.60 -8.65
C ASP A 151 -3.94 -7.00 -9.83
N HIS A 152 -3.41 -7.02 -11.05
CA HIS A 152 -4.07 -7.60 -12.22
C HIS A 152 -3.75 -9.09 -12.42
N SER A 153 -2.72 -9.63 -11.76
CA SER A 153 -2.37 -11.06 -11.80
C SER A 153 -2.64 -11.79 -10.48
N ALA A 154 -2.60 -11.06 -9.36
CA ALA A 154 -2.92 -11.53 -8.02
C ALA A 154 -4.28 -10.98 -7.56
N GLN A 155 -4.62 -11.21 -6.28
CA GLN A 155 -5.82 -10.65 -5.68
C GLN A 155 -5.75 -9.11 -5.66
N GLU A 156 -6.83 -8.45 -6.09
CA GLU A 156 -6.96 -7.00 -5.95
C GLU A 156 -7.03 -6.63 -4.46
N ASN A 157 -6.03 -5.87 -3.98
CA ASN A 157 -6.01 -5.31 -2.64
C ASN A 157 -6.39 -3.83 -2.71
N LYS A 158 -7.69 -3.56 -2.73
CA LYS A 158 -8.29 -2.23 -2.80
C LYS A 158 -9.29 -2.01 -1.67
N THR A 159 -9.17 -0.87 -1.02
CA THR A 159 -10.07 -0.39 0.03
C THR A 159 -10.76 0.89 -0.41
N ARG A 160 -12.03 1.07 0.00
CA ARG A 160 -12.74 2.35 -0.09
C ARG A 160 -13.18 2.79 1.30
N PHE A 161 -12.95 4.07 1.61
CA PHE A 161 -13.29 4.67 2.89
C PHE A 161 -14.61 5.43 2.80
N SER A 162 -15.51 5.17 3.74
CA SER A 162 -16.74 5.93 3.94
C SER A 162 -17.03 6.03 5.44
N PRO A 163 -16.82 7.19 6.08
CA PRO A 163 -16.43 8.48 5.48
C PRO A 163 -14.98 8.50 4.96
N ALA A 164 -14.64 9.52 4.16
CA ALA A 164 -13.27 9.73 3.68
C ALA A 164 -12.30 9.96 4.84
N LEU A 165 -11.06 9.46 4.70
CA LEU A 165 -10.00 9.73 5.64
C LEU A 165 -9.51 11.17 5.49
N GLY A 166 -9.47 11.90 6.61
CA GLY A 166 -9.24 13.35 6.62
C GLY A 166 -7.88 13.74 6.06
N THR A 167 -6.81 13.23 6.64
CA THR A 167 -5.43 13.56 6.25
C THR A 167 -4.51 12.35 6.35
N LEU A 168 -3.63 12.21 5.37
CA LEU A 168 -2.59 11.19 5.30
C LEU A 168 -1.25 11.86 5.02
N ASP A 169 -0.36 11.89 6.00
CA ASP A 169 0.96 12.55 5.95
C ASP A 169 2.13 11.58 6.11
N ARG A 170 1.88 10.40 6.68
CA ARG A 170 2.85 9.34 6.91
C ARG A 170 2.17 7.98 6.81
N LEU A 171 2.97 6.95 6.56
CA LEU A 171 2.51 5.57 6.57
C LEU A 171 3.36 4.79 7.56
N HIS A 172 2.72 4.12 8.50
CA HIS A 172 3.35 3.08 9.31
C HIS A 172 3.08 1.74 8.63
N ILE A 173 4.13 1.14 8.09
CA ILE A 173 4.07 -0.05 7.26
C ILE A 173 4.69 -1.20 8.04
N ARG A 174 3.96 -2.31 8.08
CA ARG A 174 4.43 -3.57 8.62
C ARG A 174 4.17 -4.70 7.64
N VAL A 175 5.20 -5.50 7.37
CA VAL A 175 5.03 -6.79 6.71
C VAL A 175 5.06 -7.89 7.77
N ARG A 176 4.18 -8.88 7.66
CA ARG A 176 4.06 -9.94 8.66
C ARG A 176 3.50 -11.23 8.07
N THR A 177 3.76 -12.34 8.77
CA THR A 177 3.09 -13.60 8.47
C THR A 177 1.68 -13.64 9.09
N HIS A 178 0.86 -14.59 8.65
CA HIS A 178 -0.45 -14.86 9.27
C HIS A 178 -0.34 -15.29 10.74
N ALA A 179 0.77 -15.93 11.14
CA ALA A 179 0.99 -16.30 12.54
C ALA A 179 1.26 -15.09 13.45
N GLN A 180 1.65 -13.95 12.87
CA GLN A 180 1.97 -12.72 13.60
C GLN A 180 0.76 -11.77 13.71
N GLN A 181 -0.43 -12.34 13.83
CA GLN A 181 -1.69 -11.61 14.06
C GLN A 181 -1.65 -10.73 15.30
N GLY A 182 -2.46 -9.68 15.29
CA GLY A 182 -2.62 -8.79 16.44
C GLY A 182 -1.34 -8.05 16.82
N ASN A 183 -0.51 -7.69 15.82
CA ASN A 183 0.75 -6.97 16.02
C ASN A 183 1.75 -7.74 16.91
N SER A 184 1.69 -9.07 16.89
CA SER A 184 2.58 -9.93 17.68
C SER A 184 3.98 -10.10 17.09
N GLY A 185 4.24 -9.51 15.93
CA GLY A 185 5.58 -9.39 15.35
C GLY A 185 5.56 -8.82 13.94
N PHE A 186 6.73 -8.81 13.32
CA PHE A 186 6.92 -8.42 11.93
C PHE A 186 7.86 -9.37 11.21
N MET A 187 7.83 -9.33 9.89
CA MET A 187 8.74 -10.05 8.99
C MET A 187 9.69 -9.03 8.37
N TYR A 188 10.95 -9.37 8.14
CA TYR A 188 11.90 -8.49 7.45
C TYR A 188 12.85 -9.31 6.60
N TRP A 189 13.58 -8.64 5.70
CA TRP A 189 14.57 -9.30 4.84
C TRP A 189 15.99 -8.89 5.17
N THR A 190 16.91 -9.83 4.97
CA THR A 190 18.35 -9.58 4.97
C THR A 190 18.96 -10.13 3.70
N SER A 191 20.07 -9.52 3.28
CA SER A 191 20.77 -9.87 2.06
C SER A 191 21.41 -11.25 2.11
N ASP A 192 21.55 -11.87 3.28
CA ASP A 192 22.10 -13.21 3.48
C ASP A 192 21.09 -14.21 4.07
N GLY A 193 19.89 -13.76 4.47
CA GLY A 193 18.90 -14.57 5.18
C GLY A 193 19.28 -14.89 6.63
N ALA A 194 20.33 -14.26 7.16
CA ALA A 194 20.71 -14.34 8.58
C ALA A 194 19.98 -13.26 9.39
N TYR A 195 20.10 -13.33 10.72
CA TYR A 195 19.56 -12.30 11.62
C TYR A 195 20.08 -10.91 11.28
N ALA A 196 19.28 -9.87 11.59
CA ALA A 196 19.65 -8.50 11.25
C ALA A 196 20.93 -8.09 11.98
N ALA A 197 21.91 -7.62 11.22
CA ALA A 197 23.18 -7.10 11.71
C ALA A 197 23.62 -5.88 10.89
N SER A 198 24.66 -5.19 11.35
CA SER A 198 25.26 -4.13 10.56
C SER A 198 25.92 -4.72 9.31
N GLY A 199 25.35 -4.49 8.13
CA GLY A 199 25.92 -4.87 6.83
C GLY A 199 25.05 -5.81 5.99
N ASN A 200 24.10 -6.54 6.59
CA ASN A 200 23.21 -7.45 5.85
C ASN A 200 21.76 -6.95 5.71
N ARG A 201 21.47 -5.73 6.16
CA ARG A 201 20.15 -5.09 6.06
C ARG A 201 19.98 -4.30 4.75
N THR A 202 20.46 -4.86 3.64
CA THR A 202 20.45 -4.22 2.32
C THR A 202 19.46 -4.85 1.35
N ALA A 203 18.70 -5.86 1.81
CA ALA A 203 17.61 -6.45 1.05
C ALA A 203 16.34 -5.63 1.30
N GLU A 204 16.04 -4.73 0.38
CA GLU A 204 14.92 -3.80 0.46
C GLU A 204 13.78 -4.23 -0.50
N PHE A 205 12.59 -3.71 -0.26
CA PHE A 205 11.41 -3.94 -1.09
C PHE A 205 10.75 -2.63 -1.46
N THR A 206 10.00 -2.66 -2.56
CA THR A 206 9.23 -1.50 -3.03
C THR A 206 7.77 -1.86 -3.17
N ILE A 207 6.89 -0.92 -2.82
CA ILE A 207 5.44 -1.03 -3.09
C ILE A 207 4.94 0.24 -3.79
N CYS A 208 3.99 0.06 -4.70
CA CYS A 208 3.31 1.16 -5.38
C CYS A 208 1.84 1.21 -4.93
N LEU A 209 1.46 2.34 -4.34
CA LEU A 209 0.10 2.61 -3.88
C LEU A 209 -0.60 3.57 -4.84
N GLU A 210 -1.86 3.30 -5.16
CA GLU A 210 -2.78 4.29 -5.71
C GLU A 210 -3.62 4.86 -4.56
N ILE A 211 -3.56 6.17 -4.37
CA ILE A 211 -4.35 6.94 -3.41
C ILE A 211 -5.47 7.65 -4.20
N GLU A 212 -6.71 7.29 -3.94
CA GLU A 212 -7.92 7.91 -4.50
C GLU A 212 -8.42 8.97 -3.52
N MET A 213 -8.50 10.24 -3.94
CA MET A 213 -8.90 11.39 -3.12
C MET A 213 -10.07 12.13 -3.71
N LEU A 214 -10.82 12.85 -2.88
CA LEU A 214 -11.79 13.84 -3.33
C LEU A 214 -11.16 15.24 -3.37
N GLU A 215 -11.18 15.85 -4.54
CA GLU A 215 -10.66 17.19 -4.77
C GLU A 215 -11.77 18.08 -5.37
N ASN A 216 -11.79 19.36 -4.96
CA ASN A 216 -12.63 20.36 -5.61
C ASN A 216 -11.99 20.72 -6.95
N GLY A 217 -12.65 20.32 -8.04
CA GLY A 217 -12.20 20.60 -9.39
C GLY A 217 -13.33 21.15 -10.24
N PHE A 218 -13.03 21.35 -11.52
CA PHE A 218 -14.06 21.48 -12.54
C PHE A 218 -14.33 20.10 -13.16
N ASP A 219 -15.55 19.90 -13.61
CA ASP A 219 -15.93 18.74 -14.41
C ASP A 219 -15.22 18.71 -15.77
N ASP A 220 -15.17 17.52 -16.36
CA ASP A 220 -14.68 17.35 -17.72
C ASP A 220 -15.78 17.88 -18.67
N PHE A 221 -15.62 19.12 -19.14
CA PHE A 221 -16.58 19.75 -20.04
C PHE A 221 -16.17 19.53 -21.52
N SER A 222 -17.10 19.03 -22.32
CA SER A 222 -16.97 18.96 -23.79
C SER A 222 -17.55 20.23 -24.40
N SER A 223 -16.83 20.89 -25.30
CA SER A 223 -17.22 22.18 -25.89
C SER A 223 -18.46 22.15 -26.80
N PHE A 224 -19.06 20.98 -27.02
CA PHE A 224 -20.24 20.83 -27.88
C PHE A 224 -21.35 20.02 -27.20
N GLU A 225 -22.45 20.70 -26.92
CA GLU A 225 -23.75 20.09 -26.65
C GLU A 225 -24.67 20.44 -27.83
N THR A 226 -24.99 19.45 -28.67
CA THR A 226 -26.04 19.59 -29.69
C THR A 226 -27.35 19.12 -29.09
N ARG A 227 -28.28 20.06 -28.86
CA ARG A 227 -29.61 19.71 -28.39
C ARG A 227 -30.39 19.03 -29.51
N ILE A 228 -30.74 17.75 -29.34
CA ILE A 228 -31.80 17.11 -30.11
C ILE A 228 -33.11 17.32 -29.34
N HIS A 229 -34.00 18.10 -29.93
CA HIS A 229 -35.34 18.40 -29.42
C HIS A 229 -36.34 17.30 -29.77
N ASN A 230 -37.40 17.20 -28.97
CA ASN A 230 -38.75 17.42 -29.50
C ASN A 230 -39.30 18.70 -28.88
#